data_AF-A0AA37J052-F1
#
_entry.id   AF-A0AA37J052-F1
#
_cell.length_a   1.000
_cell.length_b   1.000
_cell.length_c   1.000
_cell.angle_alpha   90.00
_cell.angle_beta   90.00
_cell.angle_gamma   90.00
#
_symmetry.space_group_name_H-M   'P 1'
#
loop_
_entity.id
_entity.type
_entity.pdbx_description
1 polymer ?
#
loop_
_entity_poly.entity_id
_entity_poly.type
_entity_poly.pdbx_seq_one_letter_code
_entity_poly.pdbx_strand_id
1 'polypeptide(L)'
;MTNEELVEQVQAGIDTAHNMEQLYLQNRNFIYQVAKKYSSKAEMDDLLQEGYLGLYEAVKRYEFDKGTKFLSYAAYWIEQVIKRYTDNNGRSKRIPVYMQERISAYKKYIAVCHSTGKEPTEAEICKALEITEKQLADLRRALREMNSVSLDDYIGGTDDLTFEETIADPVNFEEETVERLSEEHFEKIIWKIVDELGDIKSKVISGQYRYSKSLEKLADELHLSRGRIQQIRNSALRILSQKEQIQEAALFYGCDYSRGYKGGLSSFKYYGSSVENIALRRIEQEEKIARLKHGIREDEKIIKQSLNIDELFSNVLNFASQKDGESSAAET
;
A
#
# COMPACT_ATOMS: atom_id res chain seq x y z
N MET A 1 -35.78 -20.07 40.39
CA MET A 1 -35.38 -18.76 40.93
C MET A 1 -35.86 -17.70 39.97
N THR A 2 -36.38 -16.60 40.50
CA THR A 2 -36.72 -15.42 39.69
C THR A 2 -35.45 -14.69 39.27
N ASN A 3 -35.55 -13.81 38.26
CA ASN A 3 -34.40 -13.01 37.83
C ASN A 3 -33.89 -12.12 38.97
N GLU A 4 -34.80 -11.54 39.74
CA GLU A 4 -34.52 -10.71 40.89
C GLU A 4 -33.77 -11.47 42.00
N GLU A 5 -34.20 -12.69 42.33
CA GLU A 5 -33.49 -13.56 43.29
C GLU A 5 -32.06 -13.89 42.83
N LEU A 6 -31.88 -14.19 41.54
CA LEU A 6 -30.55 -14.46 40.98
C LEU A 6 -29.64 -13.23 41.06
N VAL A 7 -30.18 -12.04 40.76
CA VAL A 7 -29.46 -10.77 40.86
C VAL A 7 -29.01 -10.51 42.30
N GLU A 8 -29.88 -10.76 43.29
CA GLU A 8 -29.57 -10.58 44.70
C GLU A 8 -28.43 -11.51 45.16
N GLN A 9 -28.49 -12.79 44.77
CA GLN A 9 -27.44 -13.76 45.08
C GLN A 9 -26.10 -13.39 44.43
N VAL A 10 -26.12 -12.92 43.19
CA VAL A 10 -24.91 -12.44 42.50
C VAL A 10 -24.31 -11.22 43.20
N GLN A 11 -25.14 -10.26 43.61
CA GLN A 11 -24.69 -9.07 44.36
C GLN A 11 -24.16 -9.43 45.76
N ALA A 12 -24.73 -10.44 46.41
CA ALA A 12 -24.27 -10.97 47.69
C ALA A 12 -22.97 -11.80 47.57
N GLY A 13 -22.47 -12.05 46.35
CA GLY A 13 -21.26 -12.83 46.11
C GLY A 13 -21.45 -14.34 46.27
N ILE A 14 -22.69 -14.82 46.28
CA ILE A 14 -23.03 -16.25 46.40
C ILE A 14 -23.00 -16.84 44.99
N ASP A 15 -22.09 -17.79 44.77
CA ASP A 15 -21.93 -18.55 43.52
C ASP A 15 -22.14 -17.69 42.25
N THR A 16 -21.41 -16.56 42.20
CA THR A 16 -21.57 -15.51 41.21
C THR A 16 -21.52 -16.04 39.77
N ALA A 17 -20.64 -17.00 39.50
CA ALA A 17 -20.46 -17.57 38.17
C ALA A 17 -21.69 -18.38 37.73
N HIS A 18 -22.13 -19.34 38.57
CA HIS A 18 -23.29 -20.17 38.27
C HIS A 18 -24.58 -19.34 38.16
N ASN A 19 -24.78 -18.40 39.10
CA ASN A 19 -25.98 -17.57 39.11
C ASN A 19 -26.04 -16.60 37.91
N MET A 20 -24.89 -16.07 37.46
CA MET A 20 -24.83 -15.29 36.22
C MET A 20 -25.09 -16.12 34.97
N GLU A 21 -24.57 -17.35 34.90
CA GLU A 21 -24.84 -18.27 33.80
C GLU A 21 -26.33 -18.62 33.73
N GLN A 22 -26.94 -18.98 34.87
CA GLN A 22 -28.37 -19.24 34.97
C GLN A 22 -29.20 -18.02 34.54
N LEU A 23 -28.86 -16.83 35.03
CA LEU A 23 -29.54 -15.59 34.66
C LEU A 23 -29.43 -15.31 33.15
N TYR A 24 -28.27 -15.56 32.55
CA TYR A 24 -28.09 -15.41 31.11
C TYR A 24 -28.91 -16.43 30.31
N LEU A 25 -28.83 -17.71 30.65
CA LEU A 25 -29.53 -18.78 29.93
C LEU A 25 -31.05 -18.61 29.99
N GLN A 26 -31.59 -18.24 31.16
CA GLN A 26 -33.02 -17.96 31.34
C GLN A 26 -33.51 -16.80 30.44
N ASN A 27 -32.66 -15.80 30.21
CA ASN A 27 -33.02 -14.57 29.49
C ASN A 27 -32.38 -14.46 28.11
N ARG A 28 -31.75 -15.51 27.60
CA ARG A 28 -31.02 -15.50 26.31
C ARG A 28 -31.88 -15.05 25.15
N ASN A 29 -33.15 -15.47 25.10
CA ASN A 29 -34.09 -15.06 24.05
C ASN A 29 -34.40 -13.55 24.09
N PHE A 30 -34.48 -12.97 25.29
CA PHE A 30 -34.66 -11.53 25.46
C PHE A 30 -33.42 -10.77 24.97
N ILE A 31 -32.22 -11.22 25.36
CA ILE A 31 -30.95 -10.63 24.92
C ILE A 31 -30.83 -10.72 23.39
N TYR A 32 -31.20 -11.87 22.80
CA TYR A 32 -31.25 -12.07 21.35
C TYR A 32 -32.18 -11.06 20.67
N GLN A 33 -33.36 -10.78 21.22
CA GLN A 33 -34.29 -9.78 20.65
C GLN A 33 -33.69 -8.37 20.65
N VAL A 34 -32.94 -8.00 21.70
CA VAL A 34 -32.21 -6.72 21.76
C VAL A 34 -31.08 -6.70 20.73
N ALA A 35 -30.28 -7.77 20.67
CA ALA A 35 -29.14 -7.92 19.76
C ALA A 35 -29.53 -7.95 18.28
N LYS A 36 -30.71 -8.48 17.94
CA LYS A 36 -31.18 -8.64 16.55
C LYS A 36 -31.15 -7.34 15.73
N LYS A 37 -31.32 -6.18 16.36
CA LYS A 37 -31.24 -4.87 15.69
C LYS A 37 -29.84 -4.55 15.14
N TYR A 38 -28.82 -5.25 15.65
CA TYR A 38 -27.40 -5.00 15.39
C TYR A 38 -26.73 -6.11 14.56
N SER A 39 -27.48 -7.14 14.13
CA SER A 39 -26.96 -8.31 13.41
C SER A 39 -26.40 -8.02 12.03
N SER A 40 -26.62 -6.81 11.49
CA SER A 40 -26.02 -6.37 10.23
C SER A 40 -24.60 -5.82 10.40
N LYS A 41 -24.16 -5.57 11.64
CA LYS A 41 -22.87 -4.96 11.95
C LYS A 41 -21.85 -5.95 12.54
N ALA A 42 -22.32 -7.03 13.15
CA ALA A 42 -21.47 -8.04 13.78
C ALA A 42 -22.22 -9.38 13.83
N GLU A 43 -21.46 -10.45 14.03
CA GLU A 43 -22.00 -11.80 14.17
C GLU A 43 -22.87 -11.92 15.42
N MET A 44 -23.91 -12.75 15.35
CA MET A 44 -24.88 -12.87 16.44
C MET A 44 -24.23 -13.39 17.73
N ASP A 45 -23.27 -14.31 17.61
CA ASP A 45 -22.61 -14.89 18.79
C ASP A 45 -21.80 -13.83 19.54
N ASP A 46 -21.06 -12.97 18.83
CA ASP A 46 -20.37 -11.81 19.43
C ASP A 46 -21.36 -10.87 20.14
N LEU A 47 -22.47 -10.55 19.49
CA LEU A 47 -23.49 -9.66 20.06
C LEU A 47 -24.11 -10.26 21.34
N LEU A 48 -24.27 -11.57 21.38
CA LEU A 48 -24.78 -12.28 22.56
C LEU A 48 -23.75 -12.31 23.70
N GLN A 49 -22.46 -12.43 23.40
CA GLN A 49 -21.39 -12.34 24.40
C GLN A 49 -21.29 -10.92 24.98
N GLU A 50 -21.35 -9.90 24.14
CA GLU A 50 -21.40 -8.50 24.58
C GLU A 50 -22.69 -8.20 25.36
N GLY A 51 -23.80 -8.83 24.97
CA GLY A 51 -25.05 -8.81 25.72
C GLY A 51 -24.92 -9.40 27.12
N TYR A 52 -24.13 -10.47 27.29
CA TYR A 52 -23.79 -11.02 28.62
C TYR A 52 -23.00 -10.01 29.47
N LEU A 53 -22.03 -9.31 28.88
CA LEU A 53 -21.28 -8.25 29.58
C LEU A 53 -22.20 -7.08 29.99
N GLY A 54 -23.14 -6.69 29.12
CA GLY A 54 -24.16 -5.70 29.44
C GLY A 54 -25.11 -6.15 30.57
N LEU A 55 -25.51 -7.42 30.57
CA LEU A 55 -26.30 -8.01 31.64
C LEU A 55 -25.54 -7.98 32.98
N TYR A 56 -24.27 -8.35 32.98
CA TYR A 56 -23.41 -8.31 34.17
C TYR A 56 -23.27 -6.89 34.74
N GLU A 57 -23.10 -5.89 33.89
CA GLU A 57 -23.06 -4.49 34.31
C GLU A 57 -24.40 -3.97 34.83
N ALA A 58 -25.53 -4.51 34.36
CA ALA A 58 -26.85 -4.25 34.91
C ALA A 58 -26.98 -4.84 36.32
N VAL A 59 -26.55 -6.09 36.52
CA VAL A 59 -26.60 -6.77 37.83
C VAL A 59 -25.89 -5.96 38.90
N LYS A 60 -24.71 -5.39 38.61
CA LYS A 60 -23.95 -4.59 39.59
C LYS A 60 -24.65 -3.33 40.08
N ARG A 61 -25.53 -2.74 39.27
CA ARG A 61 -26.11 -1.41 39.51
C ARG A 61 -27.62 -1.44 39.76
N TYR A 62 -28.23 -2.61 39.72
CA TYR A 62 -29.66 -2.78 39.95
C TYR A 62 -30.00 -2.59 41.43
N GLU A 63 -31.06 -1.83 41.70
CA GLU A 63 -31.58 -1.57 43.04
C GLU A 63 -33.04 -2.05 43.13
N PHE A 64 -33.32 -2.95 44.07
CA PHE A 64 -34.64 -3.56 44.25
C PHE A 64 -35.71 -2.57 44.74
N ASP A 65 -35.32 -1.57 45.52
CA ASP A 65 -36.23 -0.61 46.16
C ASP A 65 -36.94 0.32 45.17
N LYS A 66 -36.48 0.38 43.91
CA LYS A 66 -37.02 1.26 42.86
C LYS A 66 -38.24 0.67 42.13
N GLY A 67 -38.65 -0.56 42.46
CA GLY A 67 -39.90 -1.16 41.97
C GLY A 67 -39.96 -1.49 40.47
N THR A 68 -38.85 -1.36 39.73
CA THR A 68 -38.76 -1.72 38.32
C THR A 68 -38.26 -3.14 38.15
N LYS A 69 -38.88 -3.92 37.25
CA LYS A 69 -38.43 -5.29 36.95
C LYS A 69 -37.00 -5.29 36.42
N PHE A 70 -36.21 -6.31 36.77
CA PHE A 70 -34.80 -6.36 36.40
C PHE A 70 -34.58 -6.28 34.88
N LEU A 71 -35.36 -7.03 34.07
CA LEU A 71 -35.19 -7.04 32.61
C LEU A 71 -35.45 -5.68 31.96
N SER A 72 -36.38 -4.88 32.52
CA SER A 72 -36.64 -3.53 32.03
C SER A 72 -35.43 -2.61 32.24
N TYR A 73 -34.71 -2.80 33.35
CA TYR A 73 -33.47 -2.08 33.65
C TYR A 73 -32.29 -2.62 32.82
N ALA A 74 -32.16 -3.94 32.73
CA ALA A 74 -31.07 -4.59 31.99
C ALA A 74 -31.09 -4.28 30.49
N ALA A 75 -32.27 -4.06 29.91
CA ALA A 75 -32.44 -3.69 28.50
C ALA A 75 -31.52 -2.52 28.09
N TYR A 76 -31.44 -1.48 28.94
CA TYR A 76 -30.62 -0.30 28.69
C TYR A 76 -29.12 -0.64 28.64
N TRP A 77 -28.64 -1.42 29.60
CA TRP A 77 -27.23 -1.81 29.69
C TRP A 77 -26.81 -2.76 28.57
N ILE A 78 -27.66 -3.75 28.26
CA ILE A 78 -27.45 -4.68 27.16
C ILE A 78 -27.35 -3.91 25.84
N GLU A 79 -28.31 -3.02 25.56
CA GLU A 79 -28.31 -2.23 24.33
C GLU A 79 -27.10 -1.28 24.27
N GLN A 80 -26.73 -0.65 25.37
CA GLN A 80 -25.61 0.28 25.43
C GLN A 80 -24.27 -0.40 25.15
N VAL A 81 -24.03 -1.59 25.75
CA VAL A 81 -22.79 -2.34 25.53
C VAL A 81 -22.73 -2.88 24.10
N ILE A 82 -23.81 -3.48 23.61
CA ILE A 82 -23.89 -3.96 22.22
C ILE A 82 -23.65 -2.82 21.23
N LYS A 83 -24.31 -1.67 21.41
CA LYS A 83 -24.14 -0.51 20.54
C LYS A 83 -22.67 -0.07 20.53
N ARG A 84 -22.06 0.08 21.71
CA ARG A 84 -20.65 0.46 21.87
C ARG A 84 -19.71 -0.55 21.20
N TYR A 85 -19.98 -1.86 21.31
CA TYR A 85 -19.21 -2.89 20.64
C TYR A 85 -19.29 -2.71 19.12
N THR A 86 -20.49 -2.63 18.56
CA THR A 86 -20.67 -2.49 17.11
C THR A 86 -20.07 -1.21 16.55
N ASP A 87 -20.10 -0.13 17.32
CA ASP A 87 -19.51 1.14 16.92
C ASP A 87 -17.96 1.04 16.93
N ASN A 88 -17.35 0.27 17.83
CA ASN A 88 -15.87 0.14 17.87
C ASN A 88 -15.32 -0.95 16.95
N ASN A 89 -16.04 -2.07 16.79
CA ASN A 89 -15.52 -3.30 16.18
C ASN A 89 -16.29 -3.76 14.94
N GLY A 90 -17.48 -3.23 14.65
CA GLY A 90 -18.31 -3.68 13.52
C GLY A 90 -17.80 -3.26 12.13
N ARG A 91 -16.55 -2.81 12.01
CA ARG A 91 -15.94 -2.29 10.78
C ARG A 91 -14.46 -2.65 10.76
N SER A 92 -13.93 -2.96 9.56
CA SER A 92 -12.49 -3.21 9.35
C SER A 92 -11.63 -2.02 9.80
N LYS A 93 -12.01 -0.79 9.42
CA LYS A 93 -11.41 0.44 9.95
C LYS A 93 -12.27 1.03 11.06
N ARG A 94 -11.68 1.18 12.25
CA ARG A 94 -12.32 1.84 13.39
C ARG A 94 -12.56 3.33 13.13
N ILE A 95 -13.80 3.77 13.37
CA ILE A 95 -14.20 5.18 13.27
C ILE A 95 -14.59 5.70 14.66
N PRO A 96 -14.10 6.88 15.10
CA PRO A 96 -14.50 7.46 16.39
C PRO A 96 -16.02 7.67 16.51
N VAL A 97 -16.57 7.49 17.72
CA VAL A 97 -18.03 7.56 17.98
C VAL A 97 -18.66 8.88 17.51
N TYR A 98 -18.02 10.02 17.80
CA TYR A 98 -18.53 11.34 17.37
C TYR A 98 -18.63 11.48 15.84
N MET A 99 -17.77 10.78 15.08
CA MET A 99 -17.87 10.76 13.62
C MET A 99 -19.02 9.88 13.14
N GLN A 100 -19.34 8.81 13.85
CA GLN A 100 -20.46 7.92 13.49
C GLN A 100 -21.82 8.59 13.68
N GLU A 101 -21.96 9.39 14.72
CA GLU A 101 -23.15 10.22 14.94
C GLU A 101 -23.34 11.21 13.79
N ARG A 102 -22.26 11.90 13.38
CA ARG A 102 -22.27 12.80 12.22
C ARG A 102 -22.59 12.08 10.91
N ILE A 103 -22.01 10.89 10.69
CA ILE A 103 -22.31 10.04 9.52
C ILE A 103 -23.78 9.64 9.51
N SER A 104 -24.33 9.27 10.66
CA SER A 104 -25.74 8.90 10.78
C SER A 104 -26.66 10.09 10.51
N ALA A 105 -26.33 11.27 11.01
CA ALA A 105 -27.06 12.50 10.72
C ALA A 105 -26.98 12.86 9.22
N TYR A 106 -25.79 12.76 8.62
CA TYR A 106 -25.58 12.95 7.18
C TYR A 106 -26.44 12.00 6.36
N LYS A 107 -26.40 10.69 6.65
CA LYS A 107 -27.21 9.68 5.92
C LYS A 107 -28.71 9.93 6.04
N LYS A 108 -29.19 10.33 7.22
CA LYS A 108 -30.60 10.70 7.42
C LYS A 108 -30.98 11.92 6.58
N TYR A 109 -30.16 12.96 6.59
CA TYR A 109 -30.42 14.17 5.80
C TYR A 109 -30.46 13.86 4.30
N ILE A 110 -29.47 13.12 3.79
CA ILE A 110 -29.41 12.71 2.39
C ILE A 110 -30.63 11.85 2.00
N ALA A 111 -31.05 10.90 2.85
CA ALA A 111 -32.25 10.10 2.60
C ALA A 111 -33.52 10.95 2.50
N VAL A 112 -33.67 11.97 3.36
CA VAL A 112 -34.77 12.93 3.28
C VAL A 112 -34.71 13.72 1.97
N CYS A 113 -33.55 14.25 1.59
CA CYS A 113 -33.39 14.99 0.35
C CYS A 113 -33.76 14.16 -0.89
N HIS A 114 -33.27 12.91 -0.97
CA HIS A 114 -33.65 11.97 -2.04
C HIS A 114 -35.15 11.68 -2.06
N SER A 115 -35.80 11.50 -0.89
CA SER A 115 -37.25 11.30 -0.83
C SER A 115 -38.05 12.50 -1.35
N THR A 116 -37.49 13.70 -1.24
CA THR A 116 -38.07 14.94 -1.77
C THR A 116 -37.67 15.25 -3.23
N GLY A 117 -36.88 14.37 -3.87
CA GLY A 117 -36.41 14.53 -5.25
C GLY A 117 -35.38 15.65 -5.44
N LYS A 118 -34.75 16.13 -4.37
CA LYS A 118 -33.75 17.20 -4.41
C LYS A 118 -32.37 16.64 -4.09
N GLU A 119 -31.37 16.96 -4.91
CA GLU A 119 -29.98 16.73 -4.55
C GLU A 119 -29.46 17.94 -3.75
N PRO A 120 -29.01 17.74 -2.50
CA PRO A 120 -28.58 18.85 -1.66
C PRO A 120 -27.19 19.32 -2.05
N THR A 121 -27.01 20.65 -2.09
CA THR A 121 -25.70 21.26 -2.30
C THR A 121 -24.83 21.17 -1.05
N GLU A 122 -23.50 21.29 -1.21
CA GLU A 122 -22.57 21.19 -0.06
C GLU A 122 -22.85 22.25 1.01
N ALA A 123 -23.21 23.46 0.59
CA ALA A 123 -23.58 24.55 1.48
C ALA A 123 -24.86 24.26 2.27
N GLU A 124 -25.84 23.59 1.66
CA GLU A 124 -27.07 23.17 2.33
C GLU A 124 -26.81 22.07 3.36
N ILE A 125 -25.93 21.11 3.03
CA ILE A 125 -25.51 20.05 3.95
C ILE A 125 -24.78 20.66 5.17
N CYS A 126 -23.84 21.58 4.94
CA CYS A 126 -23.12 22.27 6.01
C CYS A 126 -24.07 23.04 6.93
N LYS A 127 -25.07 23.75 6.37
CA LYS A 127 -26.09 24.47 7.14
C LYS A 127 -27.00 23.54 7.93
N ALA A 128 -27.44 22.44 7.33
CA ALA A 128 -28.36 21.50 7.96
C ALA A 128 -27.71 20.70 9.10
N LEU A 129 -26.42 20.38 8.97
CA LEU A 129 -25.66 19.62 9.96
C LEU A 129 -24.87 20.51 10.93
N GLU A 130 -24.92 21.83 10.77
CA GLU A 130 -24.15 22.81 11.54
C GLU A 130 -22.64 22.52 11.57
N ILE A 131 -22.09 22.12 10.42
CA ILE A 131 -20.67 21.79 10.26
C ILE A 131 -19.97 22.74 9.28
N THR A 132 -18.67 22.90 9.48
CA THR A 132 -17.80 23.64 8.54
C THR A 132 -17.51 22.80 7.29
N GLU A 133 -17.16 23.46 6.18
CA GLU A 133 -16.77 22.77 4.94
C GLU A 133 -15.60 21.80 5.14
N LYS A 134 -14.62 22.17 5.98
CA LYS A 134 -13.50 21.29 6.34
C LYS A 134 -14.00 20.01 7.03
N GLN A 135 -14.94 20.15 7.97
CA GLN A 135 -15.54 19.00 8.65
C GLN A 135 -16.39 18.15 7.72
N LEU A 136 -17.05 18.74 6.72
CA LEU A 136 -17.76 18.00 5.68
C LEU A 136 -16.77 17.19 4.81
N ALA A 137 -15.62 17.76 4.47
CA ALA A 137 -14.57 17.05 3.74
C ALA A 137 -14.01 15.87 4.55
N ASP A 138 -13.75 16.07 5.84
CA ASP A 138 -13.31 15.01 6.75
C ASP A 138 -14.38 13.92 6.91
N LEU A 139 -15.66 14.30 6.98
CA LEU A 139 -16.79 13.38 7.03
C LEU A 139 -16.90 12.53 5.76
N ARG A 140 -16.72 13.13 4.58
CA ARG A 140 -16.71 12.40 3.31
C ARG A 140 -15.52 11.46 3.19
N ARG A 141 -14.35 11.86 3.69
CA ARG A 141 -13.19 10.97 3.78
C ARG A 141 -13.51 9.77 4.66
N ALA A 142 -14.06 9.99 5.85
CA ALA A 142 -14.47 8.92 6.75
C ALA A 142 -15.55 8.01 6.11
N LEU A 143 -16.50 8.56 5.34
CA LEU A 143 -17.48 7.76 4.60
C LEU A 143 -16.85 6.84 3.56
N ARG A 144 -15.86 7.33 2.80
CA ARG A 144 -15.14 6.51 1.81
C ARG A 144 -14.34 5.41 2.49
N GLU A 145 -13.61 5.75 3.55
CA GLU A 145 -12.83 4.79 4.33
C GLU A 145 -13.69 3.73 5.03
N MET A 146 -14.96 4.05 5.32
CA MET A 146 -15.91 3.10 5.92
C MET A 146 -16.41 2.05 4.92
N ASN A 147 -16.36 2.35 3.61
CA ASN A 147 -16.82 1.47 2.54
C ASN A 147 -15.60 0.74 1.94
N SER A 148 -15.09 -0.26 2.66
CA SER A 148 -14.17 -1.22 2.07
C SER A 148 -14.92 -2.14 1.12
N VAL A 149 -14.33 -2.42 -0.04
CA VAL A 149 -14.78 -3.43 -1.00
C VAL A 149 -13.89 -4.66 -0.84
N SER A 150 -14.40 -5.87 -1.07
CA SER A 150 -13.55 -7.05 -1.03
C SER A 150 -12.60 -7.04 -2.23
N LEU A 151 -11.35 -7.44 -2.03
CA LEU A 151 -10.42 -7.63 -3.14
C LEU A 151 -10.83 -8.84 -4.00
N ASP A 152 -11.50 -9.81 -3.39
CA ASP A 152 -12.07 -11.00 -4.04
C ASP A 152 -13.38 -10.72 -4.80
N ASP A 153 -13.95 -9.51 -4.67
CA ASP A 153 -15.18 -9.19 -5.39
C ASP A 153 -14.89 -9.08 -6.90
N TYR A 154 -15.76 -9.68 -7.72
CA TYR A 154 -15.66 -9.56 -9.17
C TYR A 154 -16.05 -8.15 -9.65
N ILE A 155 -15.34 -7.69 -10.68
CA ILE A 155 -15.64 -6.42 -11.33
C ILE A 155 -16.81 -6.60 -12.29
N GLY A 156 -17.81 -5.71 -12.19
CA GLY A 156 -18.99 -5.76 -13.05
C GLY A 156 -18.65 -5.50 -14.52
N GLY A 157 -19.04 -6.42 -15.40
CA GLY A 157 -18.82 -6.32 -16.85
C GLY A 157 -17.56 -7.03 -17.36
N THR A 158 -16.84 -7.72 -16.49
CA THR A 158 -15.74 -8.63 -16.83
C THR A 158 -16.07 -10.03 -16.34
N ASP A 159 -15.86 -11.04 -17.18
CA ASP A 159 -15.90 -12.43 -16.73
C ASP A 159 -14.56 -12.72 -16.04
N ASP A 160 -14.63 -13.15 -14.78
CA ASP A 160 -13.52 -13.66 -13.94
C ASP A 160 -12.46 -12.68 -13.41
N LEU A 161 -12.57 -11.36 -13.64
CA LEU A 161 -11.60 -10.39 -13.10
C LEU A 161 -11.98 -9.94 -11.68
N THR A 162 -11.07 -10.11 -10.73
CA THR A 162 -11.22 -9.63 -9.35
C THR A 162 -10.64 -8.23 -9.16
N PHE A 163 -11.02 -7.52 -8.08
CA PHE A 163 -10.39 -6.24 -7.74
C PHE A 163 -8.89 -6.40 -7.45
N GLU A 164 -8.48 -7.50 -6.82
CA GLU A 164 -7.07 -7.79 -6.52
C GLU A 164 -6.20 -7.73 -7.78
N GLU A 165 -6.63 -8.40 -8.84
CA GLU A 165 -5.89 -8.50 -10.12
C GLU A 165 -5.74 -7.17 -10.85
N THR A 166 -6.57 -6.16 -10.53
CA THR A 166 -6.49 -4.83 -11.16
C THR A 166 -5.59 -3.84 -10.45
N ILE A 167 -5.23 -4.12 -9.19
CA ILE A 167 -4.43 -3.20 -8.40
C ILE A 167 -2.97 -3.40 -8.77
N ALA A 168 -2.40 -2.42 -9.46
CA ALA A 168 -0.97 -2.40 -9.76
C ALA A 168 -0.15 -2.26 -8.47
N ASP A 169 0.88 -3.10 -8.33
CA ASP A 169 1.86 -2.93 -7.28
C ASP A 169 2.61 -1.59 -7.51
N PRO A 170 2.74 -0.72 -6.49
CA PRO A 170 3.57 0.47 -6.61
C PRO A 170 5.05 0.16 -6.89
N VAL A 171 5.52 -1.06 -6.63
CA VAL A 171 6.90 -1.48 -6.86
C VAL A 171 6.99 -2.25 -8.17
N ASN A 172 7.64 -1.65 -9.17
CA ASN A 172 8.02 -2.34 -10.40
C ASN A 172 9.39 -2.99 -10.20
N PHE A 173 9.41 -4.21 -9.67
CA PHE A 173 10.65 -4.97 -9.41
C PHE A 173 11.53 -5.14 -10.66
N GLU A 174 10.94 -5.23 -11.85
CA GLU A 174 11.69 -5.35 -13.10
C GLU A 174 12.47 -4.07 -13.40
N GLU A 175 11.81 -2.92 -13.30
CA GLU A 175 12.41 -1.61 -13.53
C GLU A 175 13.47 -1.29 -12.47
N GLU A 176 13.17 -1.54 -11.20
CA GLU A 176 14.13 -1.37 -10.10
C GLU A 176 15.37 -2.27 -10.27
N THR A 177 15.19 -3.53 -10.71
CA THR A 177 16.30 -4.45 -10.95
C THR A 177 17.16 -4.00 -12.12
N VAL A 178 16.53 -3.53 -13.20
CA VAL A 178 17.24 -3.00 -14.38
C VAL A 178 18.01 -1.73 -14.01
N GLU A 179 17.41 -0.81 -13.27
CA GLU A 179 18.06 0.40 -12.77
C GLU A 179 19.26 0.03 -11.88
N ARG A 180 19.09 -0.84 -10.88
CA ARG A 180 20.19 -1.25 -9.99
C ARG A 180 21.34 -1.93 -10.74
N LEU A 181 21.04 -2.85 -11.65
CA LEU A 181 22.09 -3.53 -12.45
C LEU A 181 22.83 -2.55 -13.35
N SER A 182 22.12 -1.56 -13.91
CA SER A 182 22.73 -0.50 -14.71
C SER A 182 23.65 0.39 -13.86
N GLU A 183 23.25 0.76 -12.64
CA GLU A 183 24.06 1.48 -11.65
C GLU A 183 25.34 0.73 -11.31
N GLU A 184 25.24 -0.54 -10.96
CA GLU A 184 26.43 -1.34 -10.67
C GLU A 184 27.36 -1.47 -11.88
N HIS A 185 26.81 -1.58 -13.09
CA HIS A 185 27.58 -1.66 -14.32
C HIS A 185 28.32 -0.37 -14.63
N PHE A 186 27.61 0.77 -14.60
CA PHE A 186 28.20 2.07 -14.88
C PHE A 186 29.17 2.52 -13.79
N GLU A 187 28.90 2.21 -12.52
CA GLU A 187 29.84 2.44 -11.43
C GLU A 187 31.18 1.76 -11.72
N LYS A 188 31.16 0.47 -12.08
CA LYS A 188 32.37 -0.29 -12.42
C LYS A 188 33.13 0.32 -13.60
N ILE A 189 32.42 0.73 -14.65
CA ILE A 189 33.02 1.36 -15.83
C ILE A 189 33.67 2.70 -15.45
N ILE A 190 32.94 3.58 -14.75
CA ILE A 190 33.41 4.90 -14.38
C ILE A 190 34.67 4.79 -13.52
N TRP A 191 34.67 3.93 -12.49
CA TRP A 191 35.83 3.79 -11.62
C TRP A 191 37.03 3.16 -12.33
N LYS A 192 36.81 2.19 -13.22
CA LYS A 192 37.89 1.63 -14.05
C LYS A 192 38.55 2.72 -14.90
N ILE A 193 37.77 3.60 -15.52
CA ILE A 193 38.31 4.71 -16.31
C ILE A 193 39.05 5.70 -15.40
N VAL A 194 38.52 5.99 -14.21
CA VAL A 194 39.19 6.88 -13.24
C VAL A 194 40.55 6.33 -12.82
N ASP A 195 40.68 5.02 -12.63
CA ASP A 195 41.95 4.37 -12.29
C ASP A 195 42.99 4.51 -13.42
N GLU A 196 42.55 4.59 -14.69
CA GLU A 196 43.42 4.81 -15.85
C GLU A 196 43.91 6.27 -16.01
N LEU A 197 43.38 7.25 -15.26
CA LEU A 197 43.79 8.67 -15.37
C LEU A 197 45.19 8.98 -14.78
N GLY A 198 45.82 7.99 -14.13
CA GLY A 198 47.11 8.10 -13.46
C GLY A 198 46.99 8.48 -11.98
N ASP A 199 48.00 8.12 -11.19
CA ASP A 199 47.93 8.04 -9.72
C ASP A 199 47.40 9.29 -9.02
N ILE A 200 47.90 10.48 -9.37
CA ILE A 200 47.50 11.72 -8.70
C ILE A 200 46.08 12.15 -9.10
N LYS A 201 45.71 11.98 -10.38
CA LYS A 201 44.37 12.36 -10.87
C LYS A 201 43.29 11.40 -10.35
N SER A 202 43.56 10.09 -10.37
CA SER A 202 42.66 9.08 -9.80
C SER A 202 42.43 9.32 -8.31
N LYS A 203 43.50 9.55 -7.52
CA LYS A 203 43.39 9.84 -6.09
C LYS A 203 42.56 11.09 -5.78
N VAL A 204 42.69 12.16 -6.58
CA VAL A 204 41.89 13.38 -6.40
C VAL A 204 40.41 13.13 -6.71
N ILE A 205 40.10 12.43 -7.80
CA ILE A 205 38.71 12.15 -8.20
C ILE A 205 38.04 11.14 -7.25
N SER A 206 38.69 10.01 -6.97
CA SER A 206 38.19 9.02 -6.00
C SER A 206 38.06 9.62 -4.60
N GLY A 207 39.06 10.39 -4.16
CA GLY A 207 39.03 11.13 -2.91
C GLY A 207 37.78 11.99 -2.75
N GLN A 208 37.41 12.75 -3.78
CA GLN A 208 36.27 13.66 -3.71
C GLN A 208 34.92 12.97 -3.94
N TYR A 209 34.81 12.06 -4.91
CA TYR A 209 33.51 11.53 -5.36
C TYR A 209 33.19 10.14 -4.81
N ARG A 210 34.19 9.34 -4.44
CA ARG A 210 34.00 8.02 -3.79
C ARG A 210 34.01 8.11 -2.27
N TYR A 211 34.90 8.94 -1.74
CA TYR A 211 35.13 9.06 -0.29
C TYR A 211 34.66 10.40 0.29
N SER A 212 34.01 11.24 -0.51
CA SER A 212 33.44 12.53 -0.10
C SER A 212 34.42 13.46 0.66
N LYS A 213 35.72 13.37 0.36
CA LYS A 213 36.74 14.22 1.01
C LYS A 213 36.69 15.64 0.46
N SER A 214 36.92 16.61 1.35
CA SER A 214 37.08 18.01 0.94
C SER A 214 38.40 18.21 0.18
N LEU A 215 38.44 19.25 -0.67
CA LEU A 215 39.66 19.63 -1.39
C LEU A 215 40.82 20.01 -0.46
N GLU A 216 40.51 20.52 0.74
CA GLU A 216 41.50 20.87 1.77
C GLU A 216 42.14 19.63 2.36
N LYS A 217 41.32 18.62 2.72
CA LYS A 217 41.85 17.35 3.23
C LYS A 217 42.73 16.63 2.20
N LEU A 218 42.35 16.70 0.91
CA LEU A 218 43.17 16.17 -0.17
C LEU A 218 44.48 16.96 -0.36
N ALA A 219 44.47 18.27 -0.10
CA ALA A 219 45.64 19.15 -0.18
C ALA A 219 46.69 18.75 0.84
N ASP A 220 46.24 18.47 2.06
CA ASP A 220 47.08 17.99 3.15
C ASP A 220 47.63 16.58 2.86
N GLU A 221 46.79 15.64 2.41
CA GLU A 221 47.20 14.24 2.11
C GLU A 221 48.19 14.13 0.95
N LEU A 222 48.06 14.97 -0.07
CA LEU A 222 48.92 14.94 -1.27
C LEU A 222 50.09 15.94 -1.19
N HIS A 223 50.20 16.70 -0.10
CA HIS A 223 51.18 17.77 0.09
C HIS A 223 51.21 18.78 -1.07
N LEU A 224 50.02 19.18 -1.54
CA LEU A 224 49.83 20.14 -2.63
C LEU A 224 48.96 21.30 -2.16
N SER A 225 49.07 22.46 -2.81
CA SER A 225 48.15 23.56 -2.52
C SER A 225 46.72 23.23 -2.96
N ARG A 226 45.72 23.75 -2.25
CA ARG A 226 44.30 23.62 -2.63
C ARG A 226 44.04 24.06 -4.08
N GLY A 227 44.68 25.15 -4.50
CA GLY A 227 44.61 25.63 -5.89
C GLY A 227 45.18 24.63 -6.90
N ARG A 228 46.26 23.92 -6.55
CA ARG A 228 46.83 22.88 -7.41
C ARG A 228 45.92 21.67 -7.52
N ILE A 229 45.29 21.23 -6.44
CA ILE A 229 44.31 20.13 -6.47
C ILE A 229 43.09 20.50 -7.29
N GLN A 230 42.59 21.73 -7.16
CA GLN A 230 41.51 22.24 -7.99
C GLN A 230 41.83 22.18 -9.49
N GLN A 231 43.06 22.54 -9.88
CA GLN A 231 43.52 22.41 -11.27
C GLN A 231 43.59 20.95 -11.74
N ILE A 232 44.14 20.06 -10.91
CA ILE A 232 44.25 18.63 -11.19
C ILE A 232 42.85 18.03 -11.37
N ARG A 233 41.91 18.35 -10.49
CA ARG A 233 40.51 17.94 -10.58
C ARG A 233 39.88 18.39 -11.89
N ASN A 234 39.97 19.69 -12.20
CA ASN A 234 39.37 20.23 -13.42
C ASN A 234 39.98 19.60 -14.69
N SER A 235 41.29 19.32 -14.67
CA SER A 235 41.97 18.59 -15.75
C SER A 235 41.46 17.14 -15.86
N ALA A 236 41.31 16.44 -14.74
CA ALA A 236 40.79 15.08 -14.69
C ALA A 236 39.33 14.99 -15.18
N LEU A 237 38.45 15.86 -14.70
CA LEU A 237 37.05 15.96 -15.15
C LEU A 237 36.96 16.28 -16.65
N ARG A 238 37.85 17.13 -17.18
CA ARG A 238 37.91 17.41 -18.61
C ARG A 238 38.24 16.16 -19.43
N ILE A 239 39.21 15.36 -18.98
CA ILE A 239 39.58 14.10 -19.65
C ILE A 239 38.42 13.09 -19.55
N LEU A 240 37.83 12.91 -18.37
CA LEU A 240 36.68 12.03 -18.14
C LEU A 240 35.50 12.42 -19.04
N SER A 241 35.22 13.72 -19.19
CA SER A 241 34.13 14.21 -20.04
C SER A 241 34.29 13.91 -21.53
N GLN A 242 35.49 13.53 -21.99
CA GLN A 242 35.79 13.19 -23.38
C GLN A 242 35.72 11.68 -23.64
N LYS A 243 35.67 10.84 -22.61
CA LYS A 243 35.61 9.38 -22.76
C LYS A 243 34.22 8.95 -23.25
N GLU A 244 34.18 8.15 -24.31
CA GLU A 244 32.94 7.67 -24.94
C GLU A 244 32.04 6.92 -23.95
N GLN A 245 32.62 6.02 -23.17
CA GLN A 245 31.92 5.22 -22.15
C GLN A 245 31.21 6.07 -21.08
N ILE A 246 31.78 7.22 -20.70
CA ILE A 246 31.17 8.14 -19.73
C ILE A 246 30.04 8.93 -20.38
N GLN A 247 30.13 9.20 -21.68
CA GLN A 247 29.06 9.85 -22.43
C GLN A 247 27.86 8.93 -22.61
N GLU A 248 28.11 7.65 -22.87
CA GLU A 248 27.07 6.62 -22.95
C GLU A 248 26.36 6.44 -21.60
N ALA A 249 27.11 6.36 -20.50
CA ALA A 249 26.54 6.34 -19.15
C ALA A 249 25.71 7.60 -18.84
N ALA A 250 26.20 8.79 -19.21
CA ALA A 250 25.49 10.05 -18.98
C ALA A 250 24.15 10.12 -19.74
N LEU A 251 24.04 9.49 -20.90
CA LEU A 251 22.80 9.40 -21.67
C LEU A 251 21.78 8.50 -20.95
N PHE A 252 22.23 7.37 -20.40
CA PHE A 252 21.39 6.46 -19.63
C PHE A 252 20.77 7.15 -18.40
N TYR A 253 21.57 7.89 -17.62
CA TYR A 253 21.08 8.63 -16.44
C TYR A 253 20.38 9.97 -16.77
N GLY A 254 20.10 10.26 -18.04
CA GLY A 254 19.47 11.52 -18.44
C GLY A 254 20.28 12.78 -18.09
N CYS A 255 21.59 12.66 -17.86
CA CYS A 255 22.49 13.73 -17.42
C CYS A 255 22.87 14.73 -18.55
N ASP A 256 22.10 14.77 -19.64
CA ASP A 256 22.47 15.42 -20.91
C ASP A 256 22.37 16.97 -20.92
N TYR A 257 22.02 17.56 -19.78
CA TYR A 257 21.68 18.99 -19.70
C TYR A 257 22.85 19.97 -19.89
N SER A 258 24.11 19.52 -19.81
CA SER A 258 25.28 20.43 -19.83
C SER A 258 25.98 20.59 -21.20
N ARG A 259 25.67 19.76 -22.20
CA ARG A 259 26.20 19.94 -23.58
C ARG A 259 25.29 20.83 -24.44
N GLY A 260 24.04 20.99 -24.02
CA GLY A 260 23.01 21.89 -24.55
C GLY A 260 23.44 23.34 -24.82
N TYR A 261 24.40 23.85 -24.05
CA TYR A 261 24.71 25.29 -23.97
C TYR A 261 26.11 25.65 -24.46
N LYS A 262 26.80 24.75 -25.19
CA LYS A 262 28.16 25.00 -25.70
C LYS A 262 28.24 25.38 -27.18
N GLY A 263 27.11 25.65 -27.83
CA GLY A 263 27.05 26.10 -29.22
C GLY A 263 27.09 27.62 -29.34
N GLY A 264 28.10 28.18 -30.00
CA GLY A 264 28.01 29.54 -30.55
C GLY A 264 27.09 29.58 -31.78
N LEU A 265 26.69 30.78 -32.21
CA LEU A 265 25.82 31.02 -33.38
C LEU A 265 26.25 30.24 -34.64
N SER A 266 27.55 30.02 -34.80
CA SER A 266 28.14 29.24 -35.89
C SER A 266 27.71 27.77 -35.88
N SER A 267 27.62 27.13 -34.73
CA SER A 267 27.22 25.72 -34.60
C SER A 267 25.73 25.51 -34.91
N PHE A 268 24.90 26.50 -34.56
CA PHE A 268 23.45 26.50 -34.84
C PHE A 268 23.17 26.48 -36.35
N LYS A 269 23.95 27.23 -37.15
CA LYS A 269 23.79 27.28 -38.61
C LYS A 269 24.04 25.95 -39.33
N TYR A 270 24.85 25.06 -38.76
CA TYR A 270 25.22 23.78 -39.40
C TYR A 270 24.50 22.56 -38.80
N TYR A 271 24.16 22.57 -37.51
CA TYR A 271 23.69 21.39 -36.79
C TYR A 271 22.38 21.59 -35.99
N GLY A 272 21.69 22.73 -36.18
CA GLY A 272 20.41 23.02 -35.55
C GLY A 272 20.49 23.43 -34.06
N SER A 273 19.35 23.42 -33.39
CA SER A 273 19.26 23.70 -31.95
C SER A 273 19.94 22.60 -31.15
N SER A 274 20.64 22.95 -30.07
CA SER A 274 21.22 21.94 -29.19
C SER A 274 20.17 21.06 -28.52
N VAL A 275 18.92 21.53 -28.44
CA VAL A 275 17.76 20.74 -27.97
C VAL A 275 17.33 19.73 -29.03
N GLU A 276 17.29 20.12 -30.31
CA GLU A 276 16.98 19.21 -31.42
C GLU A 276 18.03 18.10 -31.54
N ASN A 277 19.30 18.43 -31.36
CA ASN A 277 20.39 17.46 -31.44
C ASN A 277 20.33 16.41 -30.32
N ILE A 278 19.94 16.83 -29.10
CA ILE A 278 19.71 15.91 -27.97
C ILE A 278 18.48 15.03 -28.24
N ALA A 279 17.39 15.62 -28.75
CA ALA A 279 16.18 14.87 -29.09
C ALA A 279 16.44 13.81 -30.17
N LEU A 280 17.20 14.15 -31.22
CA LEU A 280 17.59 13.22 -32.29
C LEU A 280 18.43 12.05 -31.75
N ARG A 281 19.38 12.30 -30.86
CA ARG A 281 20.17 11.22 -30.24
C ARG A 281 19.33 10.30 -29.35
N ARG A 282 18.36 10.85 -28.61
CA ARG A 282 17.43 10.03 -27.83
C ARG A 282 16.63 9.10 -28.74
N ILE A 283 16.11 9.62 -29.85
CA ILE A 283 15.39 8.82 -30.86
C ILE A 283 16.30 7.72 -31.42
N GLU A 284 17.53 8.04 -31.84
CA GLU A 284 18.49 7.04 -32.34
C GLU A 284 18.81 5.94 -31.30
N GLN A 285 18.88 6.30 -30.01
CA GLN A 285 19.12 5.34 -28.94
C GLN A 285 17.89 4.50 -28.63
N GLU A 286 16.69 5.08 -28.59
CA GLU A 286 15.44 4.33 -28.44
C GLU A 286 15.29 3.31 -29.57
N GLU A 287 15.61 3.69 -30.81
CA GLU A 287 15.66 2.76 -31.95
C GLU A 287 16.69 1.66 -31.75
N LYS A 288 17.90 2.00 -31.25
CA LYS A 288 18.95 1.00 -30.99
C LYS A 288 18.55 0.02 -29.89
N ILE A 289 17.92 0.50 -28.82
CA ILE A 289 17.39 -0.32 -27.72
C ILE A 289 16.25 -1.21 -28.25
N ALA A 290 15.36 -0.69 -29.08
CA ALA A 290 14.28 -1.46 -29.70
C ALA A 290 14.82 -2.59 -30.59
N ARG A 291 15.87 -2.33 -31.38
CA ARG A 291 16.56 -3.35 -32.19
C ARG A 291 17.21 -4.44 -31.32
N LEU A 292 17.86 -4.06 -30.21
CA LEU A 292 18.45 -5.02 -29.27
C LEU A 292 17.38 -5.88 -28.59
N LYS A 293 16.27 -5.28 -28.14
CA LYS A 293 15.12 -6.01 -27.57
C LYS A 293 14.50 -6.98 -28.57
N HIS A 294 14.42 -6.60 -29.85
CA HIS A 294 13.96 -7.51 -30.90
C HIS A 294 14.93 -8.67 -31.12
N GLY A 295 16.25 -8.43 -31.10
CA GLY A 295 17.26 -9.48 -31.19
C GLY A 295 17.16 -10.50 -30.06
N ILE A 296 17.03 -10.01 -28.81
CA ILE A 296 16.87 -10.88 -27.63
C ILE A 296 15.61 -11.75 -27.74
N ARG A 297 14.49 -11.21 -28.24
CA ARG A 297 13.25 -11.98 -28.43
C ARG A 297 13.39 -13.08 -29.50
N GLU A 298 14.11 -12.80 -30.59
CA GLU A 298 14.39 -13.81 -31.61
C GLU A 298 15.35 -14.88 -31.08
N ASP A 299 16.40 -14.49 -30.34
CA ASP A 299 17.31 -15.42 -29.69
C ASP A 299 16.58 -16.30 -28.66
N GLU A 300 15.66 -15.74 -27.85
CA GLU A 300 14.79 -16.52 -26.96
C GLU A 300 13.91 -17.51 -27.72
N LYS A 301 13.37 -17.12 -28.88
CA LYS A 301 12.53 -17.98 -29.71
C LYS A 301 13.34 -19.13 -30.30
N ILE A 302 14.57 -18.87 -30.74
CA ILE A 302 15.53 -19.86 -31.23
C ILE A 302 15.97 -20.78 -30.10
N ILE A 303 16.24 -20.26 -28.90
CA ILE A 303 16.58 -21.04 -27.70
C ILE A 303 15.40 -21.95 -27.33
N LYS A 304 14.16 -21.44 -27.29
CA LYS A 304 12.95 -22.24 -27.02
C LYS A 304 12.71 -23.32 -28.08
N GLN A 305 12.93 -23.01 -29.36
CA GLN A 305 12.85 -23.98 -30.46
C GLN A 305 13.97 -25.03 -30.42
N SER A 306 15.20 -24.63 -30.08
CA SER A 306 16.38 -25.53 -30.07
C SER A 306 16.46 -26.41 -28.83
N LEU A 307 15.95 -25.94 -27.68
CA LEU A 307 15.87 -26.75 -26.45
C LEU A 307 14.66 -27.68 -26.41
N ASN A 308 13.74 -27.61 -27.39
CA ASN A 308 12.55 -28.45 -27.49
C ASN A 308 11.86 -28.66 -26.13
N ILE A 309 11.78 -27.56 -25.37
CA ILE A 309 11.33 -27.55 -23.97
C ILE A 309 9.89 -28.05 -23.90
N ASP A 310 9.07 -27.74 -24.90
CA ASP A 310 7.69 -28.19 -24.99
C ASP A 310 7.58 -29.72 -25.17
N GLU A 311 8.47 -30.35 -25.94
CA GLU A 311 8.51 -31.83 -26.09
C GLU A 311 9.07 -32.49 -24.81
N LEU A 312 10.06 -31.87 -24.15
CA LEU A 312 10.60 -32.34 -22.88
C LEU A 312 9.57 -32.24 -21.74
N PHE A 313 8.85 -31.12 -21.61
CA PHE A 313 7.77 -30.94 -20.65
C PHE A 313 6.58 -31.87 -20.94
N SER A 314 6.19 -32.02 -22.21
CA SER A 314 5.13 -32.95 -22.60
C SER A 314 5.48 -34.40 -22.26
N ASN A 315 6.73 -34.81 -22.50
CA ASN A 315 7.20 -36.16 -22.16
C ASN A 315 7.33 -36.37 -20.64
N VAL A 316 7.77 -35.36 -19.88
CA VAL A 316 7.85 -35.43 -18.41
C VAL A 316 6.46 -35.52 -17.77
N LEU A 317 5.49 -34.72 -18.25
CA LEU A 317 4.12 -34.76 -17.75
C LEU A 317 3.39 -36.07 -18.12
N ASN A 318 3.64 -36.60 -19.32
CA ASN A 318 3.12 -37.90 -19.73
C ASN A 318 3.74 -39.05 -18.91
N PHE A 319 5.03 -38.97 -18.57
CA PHE A 319 5.70 -39.97 -17.73
C PHE A 319 5.21 -39.95 -16.27
N ALA A 320 4.91 -38.76 -15.72
CA ALA A 320 4.31 -38.63 -14.39
C ALA A 320 2.91 -39.25 -14.33
N SER A 321 2.07 -39.00 -15.35
CA SER A 321 0.71 -39.57 -15.44
C SER A 321 0.67 -41.10 -15.58
N GLN A 322 1.68 -41.70 -16.23
CA GLN A 322 1.78 -43.17 -16.34
C GLN A 322 2.15 -43.83 -15.02
N LYS A 323 2.98 -43.17 -14.20
CA LYS A 323 3.40 -43.67 -12.88
C LYS A 323 2.25 -43.72 -11.87
N ASP A 324 1.34 -42.75 -11.93
CA ASP A 324 0.15 -42.70 -11.08
C ASP A 324 -0.89 -43.77 -11.49
N GLY A 325 -0.94 -44.12 -12.78
CA GLY A 325 -1.80 -45.20 -13.30
C GLY A 325 -1.33 -46.61 -12.91
N GLU A 326 -0.03 -46.88 -12.95
CA GLU A 326 0.53 -48.18 -12.56
C GLU A 326 0.50 -48.42 -11.05
N SER A 327 0.60 -47.37 -10.23
CA SER A 327 0.47 -47.50 -8.77
C SER A 327 -0.96 -47.81 -8.32
N SER A 328 -1.98 -47.41 -9.11
CA SER A 328 -3.39 -47.68 -8.81
C SER A 328 -3.83 -49.10 -9.24
N ALA A 329 -3.19 -49.68 -10.25
CA ALA A 329 -3.50 -51.03 -10.75
C ALA A 329 -2.86 -52.17 -9.94
N ALA A 330 -1.97 -51.87 -8.99
CA ALA A 330 -1.30 -52.87 -8.14
C ALA A 330 -1.98 -53.08 -6.76
N GLU A 331 -3.05 -52.32 -6.44
CA GLU A 331 -3.77 -52.40 -5.15
C GLU A 331 -5.21 -52.97 -5.25
N THR A 332 -5.58 -53.57 -6.38
CA THR A 332 -6.80 -54.38 -6.53
C THR A 332 -6.46 -55.78 -7.02
#